data_AF-A0A1H8GU75-F1
#
_entry.id   AF-A0A1H8GU75-F1
#
_cell.length_a   1.000
_cell.length_b   1.000
_cell.length_c   1.000
_cell.angle_alpha   90.00
_cell.angle_beta   90.00
_cell.angle_gamma   90.00
#
_symmetry.space_group_name_H-M   'P 1'
#
loop_
_entity.id
_entity.type
_entity.pdbx_description
1 polymer ?
#
loop_
_entity_poly.entity_id
_entity_poly.type
_entity_poly.pdbx_seq_one_letter_code
_entity_poly.pdbx_strand_id
1 'polypeptide(L)'
;MKKEHHQEETEATLRSLDGAGRAGAGEFFFTRLQARLQQKGSSAWERATGWIARPSIAIIGLCIILLLNSIIVIRQFESSVSGTDQATLQAFADEYRLQVPTVYDDDKVE
;
A
#
# COMPACT_ATOMS: atom_id res chain seq x y z
N MET A 1 10.62 84.14 12.94
CA MET A 1 11.53 83.29 12.12
C MET A 1 11.72 81.87 12.66
N LYS A 2 12.17 81.62 13.91
CA LYS A 2 12.43 80.23 14.38
C LYS A 2 11.22 79.28 14.42
N LYS A 3 10.01 79.79 14.68
CA LYS A 3 8.77 78.98 14.75
C LYS A 3 8.27 78.53 13.38
N GLU A 4 8.56 79.30 12.33
CA GLU A 4 8.12 78.99 10.97
C GLU A 4 8.92 77.82 10.38
N HIS A 5 10.23 77.76 10.65
CA HIS A 5 11.07 76.63 10.25
C HIS A 5 10.59 75.29 10.81
N HIS A 6 10.20 75.25 12.08
CA HIS A 6 9.70 74.01 12.69
C HIS A 6 8.38 73.54 12.08
N GLN A 7 7.53 74.48 11.65
CA GLN A 7 6.25 74.15 11.04
C GLN A 7 6.41 73.64 9.60
N GLU A 8 7.40 74.16 8.88
CA GLU A 8 7.75 73.70 7.55
C GLU A 8 8.35 72.29 7.57
N GLU A 9 9.21 71.98 8.56
CA GLU A 9 9.78 70.64 8.76
C GLU A 9 8.72 69.60 9.15
N THR A 10 7.77 69.97 10.00
CA THR A 10 6.66 69.07 10.37
C THR A 10 5.72 68.82 9.20
N GLU A 11 5.40 69.83 8.40
CA GLU A 11 4.62 69.66 7.18
C GLU A 11 5.35 68.81 6.12
N ALA A 12 6.65 69.01 5.94
CA ALA A 12 7.47 68.18 5.05
C ALA A 12 7.48 66.71 5.48
N THR A 13 7.57 66.46 6.79
CA THR A 13 7.53 65.11 7.35
C THR A 13 6.15 64.47 7.14
N LEU A 14 5.07 65.20 7.41
CA LEU A 14 3.70 64.73 7.18
C LEU A 14 3.43 64.43 5.70
N ARG A 15 3.90 65.27 4.77
CA ARG A 15 3.79 65.03 3.32
C ARG A 15 4.54 63.77 2.87
N SER A 16 5.64 63.41 3.52
CA SER A 16 6.39 62.18 3.19
C SER A 16 5.65 60.89 3.58
N LEU A 17 4.69 60.97 4.51
CA LEU A 17 3.92 59.84 4.99
C LEU A 17 2.61 59.62 4.20
N ASP A 18 2.17 60.59 3.39
CA ASP A 18 0.88 60.59 2.70
C ASP A 18 0.76 59.51 1.60
N GLY A 19 1.90 58.99 1.13
CA GLY A 19 1.98 57.88 0.17
C GLY A 19 2.10 56.49 0.81
N ALA A 20 2.15 56.40 2.14
CA ALA A 20 2.35 55.14 2.85
C ALA A 20 1.07 54.30 2.87
N GLY A 21 0.81 53.60 1.77
CA GLY A 21 -0.28 52.63 1.66
C GLY A 21 0.03 51.34 2.42
N ARG A 22 -1.02 50.58 2.75
CA ARG A 22 -0.90 49.23 3.33
C ARG A 22 -0.12 48.34 2.37
N ALA A 23 1.00 47.78 2.82
CA ALA A 23 1.78 46.83 2.04
C ALA A 23 0.90 45.61 1.68
N GLY A 24 0.59 45.44 0.40
CA GLY A 24 -0.09 44.28 -0.13
C GLY A 24 0.84 43.07 -0.21
N ALA A 25 0.28 41.88 -0.35
CA ALA A 25 1.09 40.72 -0.70
C ALA A 25 1.80 40.99 -2.04
N GLY A 26 3.12 40.77 -2.08
CA GLY A 26 3.90 40.96 -3.30
C GLY A 26 3.39 40.07 -4.44
N GLU A 27 3.67 40.48 -5.69
CA GLU A 27 3.24 39.71 -6.86
C GLU A 27 3.64 38.23 -6.74
N PHE A 28 2.72 37.33 -7.13
CA PHE A 28 2.89 35.88 -7.04
C PHE A 28 3.10 35.31 -5.63
N PHE A 29 2.82 36.06 -4.55
CA PHE A 29 2.84 35.50 -3.18
C PHE A 29 1.89 34.31 -3.06
N PHE A 30 0.67 34.45 -3.59
CA PHE A 30 -0.35 33.41 -3.55
C PHE A 30 0.11 32.14 -4.29
N THR A 31 0.70 32.30 -5.48
CA THR A 31 1.23 31.18 -6.28
C THR A 31 2.33 30.42 -5.53
N ARG A 32 3.28 31.15 -4.90
CA ARG A 32 4.36 30.53 -4.11
C ARG A 32 3.84 29.82 -2.87
N LEU A 33 2.83 30.40 -2.21
CA LEU A 33 2.18 29.78 -1.06
C LEU A 33 1.44 28.50 -1.46
N GLN A 34 0.66 28.54 -2.54
CA GLN A 34 -0.07 27.40 -3.06
C GLN A 34 0.87 26.26 -3.48
N ALA A 35 1.98 26.57 -4.17
CA ALA A 35 2.98 25.59 -4.55
C ALA A 35 3.60 24.90 -3.32
N ARG A 36 3.94 25.66 -2.25
CA ARG A 36 4.45 25.09 -1.00
C ARG A 36 3.42 24.22 -0.27
N LEU A 37 2.15 24.58 -0.31
CA LEU A 37 1.08 23.79 0.30
C LEU A 37 0.85 22.47 -0.44
N GLN A 38 0.86 22.48 -1.78
CA GLN A 38 0.72 21.28 -2.60
C GLN A 38 1.91 20.32 -2.44
N GLN A 39 3.14 20.85 -2.40
CA GLN A 39 4.36 20.04 -2.26
C GLN A 39 4.43 19.27 -0.92
N LYS A 40 3.79 19.78 0.14
CA LYS A 40 3.70 19.08 1.43
C LYS A 40 2.69 17.92 1.42
N GLY A 41 1.61 18.04 0.65
CA GLY A 41 0.56 17.01 0.56
C GLY A 41 0.97 15.79 -0.27
N SER A 42 1.82 15.97 -1.28
CA SER A 42 2.17 14.90 -2.21
C SER A 42 3.43 14.11 -1.83
N SER A 43 4.35 14.67 -1.03
CA SER A 43 5.72 14.12 -0.91
C SER A 43 5.81 12.68 -0.39
N ALA A 44 4.94 12.25 0.53
CA ALA A 44 4.98 10.87 1.04
C ALA A 44 4.35 9.87 0.06
N TRP A 45 3.21 10.24 -0.55
CA TRP A 45 2.48 9.39 -1.50
C TRP A 45 3.18 9.33 -2.87
N GLU A 46 3.76 10.42 -3.35
CA GLU A 46 4.57 10.46 -4.58
C GLU A 46 5.88 9.69 -4.44
N ARG A 47 6.51 9.70 -3.26
CA ARG A 47 7.70 8.86 -3.01
C ARG A 47 7.34 7.38 -2.95
N ALA A 48 6.20 7.04 -2.33
CA ALA A 48 5.71 5.66 -2.27
C ALA A 48 5.29 5.14 -3.66
N THR A 49 4.58 5.94 -4.45
CA THR A 49 4.15 5.57 -5.81
C THR A 49 5.31 5.57 -6.80
N GLY A 50 6.29 6.47 -6.67
CA GLY A 50 7.55 6.42 -7.43
C GLY A 50 8.41 5.19 -7.11
N TRP A 51 8.32 4.64 -5.89
CA TRP A 51 8.95 3.37 -5.54
C TRP A 51 8.15 2.17 -6.08
N ILE A 52 6.83 2.16 -5.94
CA ILE A 52 5.99 1.07 -6.46
C ILE A 52 6.04 0.97 -7.99
N ALA A 53 6.24 2.09 -8.68
CA ALA A 53 6.36 2.17 -10.14
C ALA A 53 7.72 1.70 -10.69
N ARG A 54 8.68 1.33 -9.82
CA ARG A 54 9.92 0.70 -10.29
C ARG A 54 9.62 -0.74 -10.73
N PRO A 55 9.97 -1.14 -11.96
CA PRO A 55 9.64 -2.46 -12.50
C PRO A 55 10.15 -3.60 -11.61
N SER A 56 11.26 -3.39 -10.90
CA SER A 56 11.82 -4.35 -9.95
C SER A 56 10.85 -4.71 -8.79
N ILE A 57 10.07 -3.77 -8.29
CA ILE A 57 9.14 -4.02 -7.16
C ILE A 57 7.88 -4.75 -7.63
N ALA A 58 7.40 -4.44 -8.84
CA ALA A 58 6.32 -5.19 -9.48
C ALA A 58 6.70 -6.66 -9.70
N ILE A 59 7.94 -6.92 -10.16
CA ILE A 59 8.45 -8.28 -10.36
C ILE A 59 8.56 -9.04 -9.03
N ILE A 60 9.09 -8.41 -7.98
CA ILE A 60 9.18 -9.03 -6.64
C ILE A 60 7.78 -9.35 -6.10
N GLY A 61 6.83 -8.42 -6.22
CA GLY A 61 5.44 -8.63 -5.83
C GLY A 61 4.79 -9.80 -6.58
N LEU A 62 4.99 -9.86 -7.90
CA LEU A 62 4.53 -10.97 -8.74
C LEU A 62 5.16 -12.31 -8.30
N CYS A 63 6.47 -12.34 -8.03
CA CYS A 63 7.16 -13.53 -7.54
C CYS A 63 6.61 -13.99 -6.18
N ILE A 64 6.31 -13.08 -5.26
CA ILE A 64 5.70 -13.42 -3.95
C ILE A 64 4.33 -14.06 -4.15
N ILE A 65 3.48 -13.46 -4.99
CA ILE A 65 2.16 -14.00 -5.32
C ILE A 65 2.30 -15.39 -5.94
N LEU A 66 3.23 -15.57 -6.88
CA LEU A 66 3.48 -16.86 -7.53
C LEU A 66 3.98 -17.92 -6.55
N LEU A 67 4.89 -17.56 -5.64
CA LEU A 67 5.41 -18.46 -4.60
C LEU A 67 4.30 -18.90 -3.64
N LEU A 68 3.47 -17.98 -3.15
CA LEU A 68 2.36 -18.32 -2.28
C LEU A 68 1.41 -19.33 -2.94
N ASN A 69 1.03 -19.06 -4.19
CA ASN A 69 0.15 -19.96 -4.93
C ASN A 69 0.83 -21.31 -5.20
N SER A 70 2.11 -21.32 -5.55
CA SER A 70 2.88 -22.55 -5.79
C SER A 70 2.97 -23.41 -4.51
N ILE A 71 3.20 -22.81 -3.35
CA ILE A 71 3.25 -23.52 -2.07
C ILE A 71 1.90 -24.18 -1.75
N ILE A 72 0.79 -23.47 -1.98
CA ILE A 72 -0.55 -24.01 -1.77
C ILE A 72 -0.78 -25.23 -2.69
N VAL A 73 -0.41 -25.11 -3.96
CA VAL A 73 -0.56 -26.20 -4.94
C VAL A 73 0.30 -27.40 -4.55
N ILE A 74 1.58 -27.20 -4.19
CA ILE A 74 2.48 -28.30 -3.77
C ILE A 74 1.92 -29.00 -2.54
N ARG A 75 1.43 -28.26 -1.54
CA ARG A 75 0.81 -28.86 -0.35
C ARG A 75 -0.45 -29.65 -0.67
N GLN A 76 -1.25 -29.20 -1.63
CA GLN A 76 -2.41 -29.96 -2.11
C GLN A 76 -1.97 -31.25 -2.81
N PHE A 77 -0.96 -31.19 -3.69
CA PHE A 77 -0.40 -32.37 -4.34
C PHE A 77 0.21 -33.38 -3.36
N GLU A 78 0.97 -32.93 -2.35
CA GLU A 78 1.50 -33.80 -1.30
C GLU A 78 0.37 -34.44 -0.47
N SER A 79 -0.70 -33.68 -0.18
CA SER A 79 -1.88 -34.20 0.52
C SER A 79 -2.65 -35.21 -0.34
N SER A 80 -2.69 -35.05 -1.66
CA SER A 80 -3.28 -36.00 -2.60
C SER A 80 -2.44 -37.28 -2.74
N VAL A 81 -1.11 -37.20 -2.63
CA VAL A 81 -0.21 -38.36 -2.78
C VAL A 81 -0.13 -39.22 -1.51
N SER A 82 -0.37 -38.65 -0.32
CA SER A 82 -0.11 -39.36 0.96
C SER A 82 -1.32 -39.82 1.78
N GLY A 83 -2.58 -39.72 1.32
CA GLY A 83 -3.63 -40.28 2.18
C GLY A 83 -5.09 -40.17 1.79
N THR A 84 -5.46 -39.82 0.56
CA THR A 84 -6.88 -39.79 0.19
C THR A 84 -7.38 -41.15 -0.30
N ASP A 85 -6.61 -41.91 -1.07
CA ASP A 85 -7.16 -43.12 -1.67
C ASP A 85 -7.42 -44.23 -0.66
N GLN A 86 -6.48 -44.58 0.23
CA GLN A 86 -6.68 -45.73 1.12
C GLN A 86 -7.73 -45.49 2.22
N ALA A 87 -7.72 -44.30 2.85
CA ALA A 87 -8.68 -43.96 3.90
C ALA A 87 -10.10 -43.76 3.34
N THR A 88 -10.22 -43.15 2.16
CA THR A 88 -11.52 -42.98 1.49
C THR A 88 -12.02 -44.29 0.90
N LEU A 89 -11.17 -45.14 0.31
CA LEU A 89 -11.54 -46.49 -0.14
C LEU A 89 -11.98 -47.39 1.03
N GLN A 90 -11.33 -47.29 2.18
CA GLN A 90 -11.70 -48.06 3.37
C GLN A 90 -13.05 -47.58 3.96
N ALA A 91 -13.30 -46.27 3.98
CA ALA A 91 -14.61 -45.72 4.34
C ALA A 91 -15.72 -46.16 3.37
N PHE A 92 -15.46 -46.21 2.06
CA PHE A 92 -16.39 -46.77 1.07
C PHE A 92 -16.62 -48.28 1.28
N ALA A 93 -15.57 -49.06 1.57
CA ALA A 93 -15.71 -50.50 1.80
C ALA A 93 -16.55 -50.82 3.04
N ASP A 94 -16.40 -50.04 4.12
CA ASP A 94 -17.21 -50.17 5.33
C ASP A 94 -18.66 -49.73 5.11
N GLU A 95 -18.89 -48.65 4.35
CA GLU A 95 -20.25 -48.16 4.04
C GLU A 95 -21.06 -49.15 3.19
N TYR A 96 -20.42 -49.81 2.22
CA TYR A 96 -21.06 -50.84 1.40
C TYR A 96 -20.98 -52.24 2.03
N ARG A 97 -20.44 -52.36 3.25
CA ARG A 97 -20.19 -53.64 3.95
C ARG A 97 -19.57 -54.68 3.02
N LEU A 98 -18.64 -54.25 2.17
CA LEU A 98 -17.86 -55.10 1.27
C LEU A 98 -16.77 -55.88 2.02
N GLN A 99 -17.05 -56.23 3.28
CA GLN A 99 -16.28 -57.23 4.03
C GLN A 99 -16.42 -58.53 3.25
N VAL A 100 -15.51 -58.78 2.32
CA VAL A 100 -15.36 -60.08 1.68
C VAL A 100 -14.89 -61.00 2.81
N PRO A 101 -15.73 -61.90 3.34
CA PRO A 101 -15.19 -62.96 4.17
C PRO A 101 -14.27 -63.74 3.23
N THR A 102 -12.97 -63.71 3.49
CA THR A 102 -12.05 -64.64 2.86
C THR A 102 -12.39 -66.02 3.40
N VAL A 103 -13.39 -66.66 2.78
CA VAL A 103 -13.69 -68.08 2.91
C VAL A 103 -12.65 -68.83 2.07
N TYR A 104 -11.42 -68.79 2.54
CA TYR A 104 -10.41 -69.78 2.23
C TYR A 104 -9.84 -70.24 3.57
N ASP A 105 -10.72 -70.89 4.31
CA ASP A 105 -10.41 -71.85 5.36
C ASP A 105 -11.36 -73.02 5.10
N ASP A 106 -10.97 -73.88 4.16
CA ASP A 106 -11.37 -75.29 4.12
C ASP A 106 -10.37 -76.04 3.22
N ASP A 107 -10.01 -77.24 3.66
CA ASP A 107 -9.33 -78.30 2.91
C ASP A 107 -7.79 -78.28 2.83
N LYS A 108 -7.14 -78.45 3.99
CA LYS A 108 -6.06 -79.45 4.10
C LYS A 108 -6.24 -80.31 5.35
N VAL A 109 -7.18 -81.24 5.23
CA VAL A 109 -7.23 -82.46 6.04
C VAL A 109 -6.50 -83.55 5.25
N GLU A 110 -5.24 -83.81 5.61
CA GLU A 110 -4.54 -85.11 5.69
C GLU A 110 -3.08 -84.91 6.09
#